data_AF-A0A7C5XY22-F1
#
_entry.id   AF-A0A7C5XY22-F1
#
_cell.length_a   1.000
_cell.length_b   1.000
_cell.length_c   1.000
_cell.angle_alpha   90.00
_cell.angle_beta   90.00
_cell.angle_gamma   90.00
#
_symmetry.space_group_name_H-M   'P 1'
#
loop_
_entity.id
_entity.type
_entity.pdbx_description
1 polymer ?
#
loop_
_entity_poly.entity_id
_entity_poly.type
_entity_poly.pdbx_seq_one_letter_code
_entity_poly.pdbx_strand_id
1 'polypeptide(L)'
;MSKDEAASFHVDVIEMYSARQRRSFLSAAASELNVEERVLKKDMGAALLRLEALVDDQLRQDLGPGTRPEPEIDEPSRRAALAFLRRPDLFGQILADFEALGVVGEQSNKLVAYLAATSRKLDHPLAVLIQSSSAAGTSCLSRP
;
A
#
# COMPACT_ATOMS: atom_id res chain seq x y z
N MET A 1 34.63 28.54 32.66
CA MET A 1 33.33 28.77 32.00
C MET A 1 33.59 28.88 30.51
N SER A 2 32.95 28.19 29.59
CA SER A 2 32.49 26.80 29.49
C SER A 2 32.78 26.45 28.02
N LYS A 3 33.47 25.35 27.73
CA LYS A 3 33.61 24.88 26.35
C LYS A 3 32.22 24.42 25.91
N ASP A 4 31.72 24.96 24.81
CA ASP A 4 30.50 24.46 24.16
C ASP A 4 30.66 22.95 23.94
N GLU A 5 29.87 22.17 24.70
CA GLU A 5 29.64 20.75 24.45
C GLU A 5 28.92 20.65 23.11
N ALA A 6 29.67 20.43 22.04
CA ALA A 6 29.09 19.96 20.79
C ALA A 6 28.34 18.66 21.09
N ALA A 7 27.01 18.74 21.11
CA ALA A 7 26.15 17.59 21.32
C ALA A 7 26.55 16.50 20.30
N SER A 8 26.84 15.32 20.82
CA SER A 8 27.07 14.08 20.08
C SER A 8 25.95 13.89 19.02
N PHE A 9 26.29 13.75 17.74
CA PHE A 9 25.36 13.81 16.60
C PHE A 9 25.65 12.76 15.51
N HIS A 10 24.81 11.71 15.48
CA HIS A 10 24.81 10.68 14.44
C HIS A 10 23.77 10.97 13.36
N VAL A 11 24.16 10.95 12.07
CA VAL A 11 23.22 11.04 10.94
C VAL A 11 23.33 9.79 10.08
N ASP A 12 22.19 9.16 9.81
CA ASP A 12 22.10 7.98 8.95
C ASP A 12 20.74 7.93 8.23
N VAL A 13 20.69 7.17 7.13
CA VAL A 13 19.45 6.77 6.46
C VAL A 13 19.17 5.33 6.84
N ILE A 14 18.18 5.14 7.72
CA ILE A 14 17.85 3.83 8.27
C ILE A 14 16.61 3.22 7.60
N GLU A 15 16.76 2.00 7.09
CA GLU A 15 15.66 1.14 6.67
C GLU A 15 15.19 0.30 7.87
N MET A 16 14.00 0.65 8.39
CA MET A 16 13.52 0.13 9.67
C MET A 16 13.25 -1.38 9.68
N TYR A 17 13.04 -2.06 8.54
CA TYR A 17 12.81 -3.51 8.51
C TYR A 17 14.10 -4.33 8.37
N SER A 18 15.21 -3.75 7.92
CA SER A 18 16.53 -4.41 7.93
C SER A 18 17.10 -4.55 9.34
N ALA A 19 17.12 -5.79 9.84
CA ALA A 19 17.76 -6.13 11.12
C ALA A 19 19.25 -5.75 11.16
N ARG A 20 19.93 -5.82 10.00
CA ARG A 20 21.34 -5.44 9.89
C ARG A 20 21.52 -3.93 10.07
N GLN A 21 20.70 -3.12 9.40
CA GLN A 21 20.79 -1.67 9.51
C GLN A 21 20.40 -1.19 10.92
N ARG A 22 19.31 -1.75 11.50
CA ARG A 22 18.93 -1.45 12.89
C ARG A 22 20.06 -1.69 13.87
N ARG A 23 20.78 -2.82 13.75
CA ARG A 23 21.91 -3.14 14.64
C ARG A 23 23.07 -2.16 14.47
N SER A 24 23.39 -1.79 13.23
CA SER A 24 24.46 -0.82 12.93
C SER A 24 24.15 0.55 13.54
N PHE A 25 22.95 1.06 13.30
CA PHE A 25 22.50 2.34 13.83
C PHE A 25 22.45 2.35 15.36
N LEU A 26 21.87 1.30 15.98
CA LEU A 26 21.80 1.20 17.44
C LEU A 26 23.18 1.21 18.09
N SER A 27 24.15 0.49 17.51
CA SER A 27 25.53 0.48 18.01
C SER A 27 26.18 1.86 17.92
N ALA A 28 26.01 2.57 16.81
CA ALA A 28 26.57 3.91 16.62
C ALA A 28 25.92 4.92 17.57
N ALA A 29 24.58 4.95 17.62
CA ALA A 29 23.83 5.84 18.50
C ALA A 29 24.07 5.58 19.99
N ALA A 30 24.24 4.31 20.40
CA ALA A 30 24.56 3.95 21.79
C ALA A 30 25.93 4.51 22.20
N SER A 31 26.92 4.38 21.31
CA SER A 31 28.26 4.91 21.54
C SER A 31 28.25 6.43 21.61
N GLU A 32 27.48 7.08 20.74
CA GLU A 32 27.46 8.53 20.62
C GLU A 32 26.70 9.19 21.79
N LEU A 33 25.58 8.61 22.20
CA LEU A 33 24.77 9.09 23.32
C LEU A 33 25.25 8.59 24.69
N ASN A 34 26.27 7.72 24.71
CA ASN A 34 26.79 7.07 25.92
C ASN A 34 25.70 6.38 26.76
N VAL A 35 24.81 5.63 26.08
CA VAL A 35 23.71 4.87 26.69
C VAL A 35 23.79 3.40 26.29
N GLU A 36 23.21 2.51 27.10
CA GLU A 36 23.18 1.08 26.79
C GLU A 36 22.30 0.78 25.56
N GLU A 37 22.82 -0.03 24.63
CA GLU A 37 22.13 -0.43 23.39
C GLU A 37 20.73 -1.01 23.65
N ARG A 38 20.53 -1.72 24.77
CA ARG A 38 19.22 -2.30 25.13
C ARG A 38 18.13 -1.24 25.35
N VAL A 39 18.50 -0.04 25.80
CA VAL A 39 17.56 1.07 26.03
C VAL A 39 17.11 1.59 24.66
N LEU A 40 18.06 1.92 23.79
CA LEU A 40 17.76 2.38 22.43
C LEU A 40 17.00 1.33 21.60
N LYS A 41 17.27 0.04 21.81
CA LYS A 41 16.54 -1.03 21.14
C LYS A 41 15.05 -1.05 21.51
N LYS A 42 14.73 -0.79 22.79
CA LYS A 42 13.34 -0.68 23.25
C LYS A 42 12.65 0.53 22.62
N ASP A 43 13.33 1.67 22.61
CA ASP A 43 12.79 2.92 22.07
C ASP A 43 12.59 2.83 20.54
N MET A 44 13.54 2.22 19.82
CA MET A 44 13.42 1.94 18.40
C MET A 44 12.23 1.03 18.09
N GLY A 45 11.98 0.01 18.91
CA GLY A 45 10.79 -0.83 18.77
C GLY A 45 9.49 -0.06 18.97
N ALA A 46 9.44 0.83 19.95
CA ALA A 46 8.29 1.71 20.17
C ALA A 46 8.08 2.70 19.02
N ALA A 47 9.15 3.24 18.45
CA ALA A 47 9.11 4.12 17.28
C ALA A 47 8.58 3.37 16.04
N LEU A 48 9.04 2.14 15.80
CA LEU A 48 8.55 1.30 14.71
C LEU A 48 7.05 1.06 14.80
N LEU A 49 6.54 0.67 15.98
CA LEU A 49 5.11 0.44 16.19
C LEU A 49 4.28 1.71 15.96
N ARG A 50 4.80 2.89 16.33
CA ARG A 50 4.12 4.17 16.05
C ARG A 50 4.12 4.50 14.56
N LEU A 51 5.19 4.21 13.85
CA LEU A 51 5.25 4.40 12.40
C LEU A 51 4.26 3.47 11.68
N GLU A 52 4.18 2.21 12.09
CA GLU A 52 3.18 1.26 11.57
C GLU A 52 1.75 1.77 11.78
N ALA A 53 1.42 2.25 12.98
CA ALA A 53 0.12 2.84 13.27
C ALA A 53 -0.20 4.07 12.39
N LEU A 54 0.78 4.95 12.14
CA LEU A 54 0.59 6.10 11.25
C LEU A 54 0.38 5.67 9.79
N VAL A 55 1.09 4.65 9.34
CA VAL A 55 0.90 4.08 8.00
C VAL A 55 -0.49 3.47 7.87
N ASP A 56 -0.94 2.71 8.86
CA ASP A 56 -2.29 2.14 8.89
C ASP A 56 -3.37 3.23 8.89
N ASP A 57 -3.19 4.30 9.66
CA ASP A 57 -4.12 5.42 9.68
C ASP A 57 -4.15 6.18 8.36
N GLN A 58 -2.99 6.38 7.71
CA GLN A 58 -2.93 6.97 6.38
C GLN A 58 -3.65 6.09 5.35
N LEU A 59 -3.44 4.77 5.40
CA LEU A 59 -4.12 3.83 4.52
C LEU A 59 -5.64 3.85 4.75
N ARG A 60 -6.10 3.96 6.01
CA ARG A 60 -7.53 4.14 6.33
C ARG A 60 -8.09 5.45 5.81
N GLN A 61 -7.32 6.54 5.82
CA GLN A 61 -7.74 7.81 5.26
C GLN A 61 -7.83 7.76 3.73
N ASP A 62 -6.85 7.12 3.09
CA ASP A 62 -6.82 6.94 1.63
C ASP A 62 -7.93 5.99 1.14
N LEU A 63 -8.31 5.01 1.97
CA LEU A 63 -9.40 4.06 1.71
C LEU A 63 -10.76 4.51 2.26
N GLY A 64 -10.80 5.55 3.09
CA GLY A 64 -12.04 6.12 3.62
C GLY A 64 -12.90 6.71 2.50
N PRO A 65 -14.19 7.05 2.75
CA PRO A 65 -15.02 7.76 1.79
C PRO A 65 -14.44 9.17 1.60
N GLY A 66 -13.44 9.25 0.72
CA GLY A 66 -12.76 10.48 0.40
C GLY A 66 -13.75 11.46 -0.21
N THR A 67 -13.75 12.66 0.34
CA THR A 67 -14.36 13.90 -0.12
C THR A 67 -13.84 14.34 -1.50
N ARG A 68 -13.53 13.40 -2.39
CA ARG A 68 -13.27 13.71 -3.79
C ARG A 68 -14.64 14.12 -4.37
N PRO A 69 -14.78 15.32 -4.95
CA PRO A 69 -16.02 15.68 -5.61
C PRO A 69 -16.36 14.55 -6.58
N GLU A 70 -17.55 13.96 -6.42
CA GLU A 70 -18.01 12.93 -7.35
C GLU A 70 -17.88 13.52 -8.75
N PRO A 71 -17.18 12.84 -9.68
CA PRO A 71 -17.11 13.34 -11.04
C PRO A 71 -18.54 13.47 -11.55
N GLU A 72 -18.94 14.69 -11.92
CA GLU A 72 -20.24 14.94 -12.54
C GLU A 72 -20.28 14.17 -13.85
N ILE A 73 -21.01 13.05 -13.85
CA ILE A 73 -21.32 12.27 -15.03
C ILE A 73 -22.58 12.86 -15.64
N ASP A 74 -22.51 13.20 -16.92
CA ASP A 74 -23.69 13.65 -17.67
C ASP A 74 -24.75 12.52 -17.79
N GLU A 75 -26.00 12.93 -17.97
CA GLU A 75 -27.13 11.99 -18.01
C GLU A 75 -27.02 10.93 -19.14
N PRO A 76 -26.53 11.25 -20.35
CA PRO A 76 -26.27 10.25 -21.39
C PRO A 76 -25.25 9.19 -20.98
N SER A 77 -24.12 9.60 -20.41
CA SER A 77 -23.06 8.68 -19.97
C SER A 77 -23.53 7.83 -18.79
N ARG A 78 -24.33 8.40 -17.88
CA ARG A 78 -24.97 7.67 -16.78
C ARG A 78 -25.86 6.56 -17.30
N ARG A 79 -26.67 6.85 -18.31
CA ARG A 79 -27.58 5.88 -18.93
C ARG A 79 -26.82 4.76 -19.63
N ALA A 80 -25.77 5.11 -20.38
CA ALA A 80 -24.91 4.12 -21.05
C ALA A 80 -24.21 3.20 -20.04
N ALA A 81 -23.66 3.77 -18.96
CA ALA A 81 -23.02 3.01 -17.90
C ALA A 81 -24.01 2.04 -17.21
N LEU A 82 -25.21 2.51 -16.87
CA LEU A 82 -26.23 1.65 -16.26
C LEU A 82 -26.75 0.58 -17.21
N ALA A 83 -26.85 0.86 -18.51
CA ALA A 83 -27.20 -0.15 -19.51
C ALA A 83 -26.12 -1.23 -19.58
N PHE A 84 -24.85 -0.85 -19.59
CA PHE A 84 -23.72 -1.79 -19.55
C PHE A 84 -23.76 -2.66 -18.29
N LEU A 85 -23.90 -2.06 -17.10
CA LEU A 85 -23.93 -2.77 -15.81
C LEU A 85 -25.12 -3.74 -15.66
N ARG A 86 -26.18 -3.58 -16.46
CA ARG A 86 -27.38 -4.45 -16.44
C ARG A 86 -27.33 -5.57 -17.48
N ARG A 87 -26.27 -5.66 -18.28
CA ARG A 87 -26.16 -6.69 -19.31
C ARG A 87 -26.07 -8.09 -18.68
N PRO A 88 -26.80 -9.09 -19.22
CA PRO A 88 -26.72 -10.46 -18.72
C PRO A 88 -25.34 -11.09 -19.00
N ASP A 89 -24.61 -10.60 -20.00
CA ASP A 89 -23.28 -11.05 -20.40
C ASP A 89 -22.14 -10.18 -19.82
N LEU A 90 -22.39 -9.45 -18.73
CA LEU A 90 -21.44 -8.48 -18.15
C LEU A 90 -20.04 -9.04 -17.92
N PHE A 91 -19.91 -10.24 -17.36
CA PHE A 91 -18.58 -10.85 -17.13
C PHE A 91 -17.84 -11.14 -18.44
N GLY A 92 -18.55 -11.53 -19.49
CA GLY A 92 -17.96 -11.73 -20.82
C GLY A 92 -17.48 -10.40 -21.42
N GLN A 93 -18.24 -9.33 -21.25
CA GLN A 93 -17.84 -7.99 -21.70
C GLN A 93 -16.60 -7.49 -20.96
N ILE A 94 -16.56 -7.64 -19.63
CA ILE A 94 -15.38 -7.28 -18.82
C ILE A 94 -14.14 -8.06 -19.29
N LEU A 95 -14.27 -9.37 -19.53
CA LEU A 95 -13.16 -10.19 -20.02
C LEU A 95 -12.68 -9.73 -21.41
N ALA A 96 -13.60 -9.41 -22.32
CA ALA A 96 -13.28 -8.88 -23.63
C ALA A 96 -12.57 -7.52 -23.55
N ASP A 97 -12.99 -6.63 -22.64
CA ASP A 97 -12.32 -5.36 -22.39
C ASP A 97 -10.87 -5.57 -21.91
N PHE A 98 -10.64 -6.52 -20.98
CA PHE A 98 -9.28 -6.87 -20.53
C PHE A 98 -8.42 -7.43 -21.68
N GLU A 99 -9.01 -8.22 -22.58
CA GLU A 99 -8.31 -8.73 -23.76
C GLU A 99 -7.98 -7.62 -24.76
N ALA A 100 -8.89 -6.67 -24.99
CA ALA A 100 -8.65 -5.50 -25.83
C ALA A 100 -7.53 -4.60 -25.28
N LEU A 101 -7.37 -4.56 -23.95
CA LEU A 101 -6.25 -3.90 -23.26
C LEU A 101 -4.95 -4.71 -23.29
N GLY A 102 -4.94 -5.88 -23.93
CA GLY A 102 -3.75 -6.73 -24.10
C GLY A 102 -3.49 -7.71 -22.96
N VAL A 103 -4.41 -7.86 -22.00
CA VAL A 103 -4.30 -8.88 -20.94
C VAL A 103 -4.94 -10.17 -21.44
N VAL A 104 -4.14 -11.19 -21.78
CA VAL A 104 -4.62 -12.46 -22.33
C VAL A 104 -4.48 -13.59 -21.29
N GLY A 105 -5.45 -14.51 -21.23
CA GLY A 105 -5.45 -15.62 -20.25
C GLY A 105 -6.03 -15.24 -18.88
N GLU A 106 -5.93 -16.15 -17.90
CA GLU A 106 -6.24 -15.91 -16.48
C GLU A 106 -7.65 -15.34 -16.19
N GLN A 107 -8.68 -15.86 -16.87
CA GLN A 107 -10.06 -15.33 -16.81
C GLN A 107 -10.60 -15.20 -15.37
N SER A 108 -10.43 -16.25 -14.55
CA SER A 108 -10.88 -16.24 -13.15
C SER A 108 -10.18 -15.16 -12.33
N ASN A 109 -8.86 -14.98 -12.52
CA ASN A 109 -8.08 -14.00 -11.76
C ASN A 109 -8.45 -12.56 -12.15
N LYS A 110 -8.73 -12.30 -13.43
CA LYS A 110 -9.24 -10.99 -13.89
C LYS A 110 -10.56 -10.63 -13.21
N LEU A 111 -11.50 -11.57 -13.13
CA LEU A 111 -12.79 -11.34 -12.50
C LEU A 111 -12.68 -11.16 -10.98
N VAL A 112 -11.82 -11.95 -10.33
CA VAL A 112 -11.53 -11.79 -8.89
C VAL A 112 -10.88 -10.43 -8.61
N ALA A 113 -9.93 -10.00 -9.45
CA ALA A 113 -9.31 -8.69 -9.34
C ALA A 113 -10.32 -7.55 -9.57
N TYR A 114 -11.21 -7.68 -10.56
CA TYR A 114 -12.29 -6.73 -10.80
C TYR A 114 -13.24 -6.62 -9.60
N LEU A 115 -13.61 -7.76 -9.01
CA LEU A 115 -14.44 -7.79 -7.80
C LEU A 115 -13.72 -7.13 -6.62
N ALA A 116 -12.44 -7.40 -6.42
CA ALA A 116 -11.64 -6.76 -5.39
C ALA A 116 -11.56 -5.23 -5.59
N ALA A 117 -11.33 -4.77 -6.81
CA ALA A 117 -11.28 -3.35 -7.14
C ALA A 117 -12.62 -2.63 -6.90
N THR A 118 -13.75 -3.29 -7.19
CA THR A 118 -15.10 -2.74 -6.97
C THR A 118 -15.57 -2.86 -5.52
N SER A 119 -15.01 -3.78 -4.74
CA SER A 119 -15.35 -3.99 -3.33
C SER A 119 -15.09 -2.78 -2.43
N ARG A 120 -14.27 -1.81 -2.87
CA ARG A 120 -14.11 -0.50 -2.20
C ARG A 120 -15.41 0.30 -2.05
N LYS A 121 -16.46 -0.09 -2.78
CA LYS A 121 -17.81 0.50 -2.70
C LYS A 121 -18.71 -0.22 -1.68
N LEU A 122 -18.22 -1.28 -1.05
CA LEU A 122 -18.89 -2.03 0.01
C LEU A 122 -18.34 -1.63 1.38
N ASP A 123 -19.10 -1.88 2.45
CA ASP A 123 -18.70 -1.55 3.83
C ASP A 123 -17.43 -2.30 4.28
N HIS A 124 -17.19 -3.48 3.68
CA HIS A 124 -16.03 -4.32 3.96
C HIS A 124 -15.30 -4.65 2.64
N PRO A 125 -14.29 -3.86 2.26
CA PRO A 125 -13.54 -4.09 1.04
C PRO A 125 -12.76 -5.40 1.12
N LEU A 126 -12.65 -6.09 -0.03
CA LEU A 126 -11.96 -7.36 -0.16
C LEU A 126 -10.46 -7.14 -0.39
N ALA A 127 -9.64 -7.87 0.36
CA ALA A 127 -8.21 -7.98 0.11
C ALA A 127 -7.92 -9.22 -0.75
N VAL A 128 -7.14 -9.05 -1.83
CA VAL A 128 -6.71 -10.17 -2.69
C VAL A 128 -5.19 -10.27 -2.63
N LEU A 129 -4.70 -11.46 -2.28
CA LEU A 129 -3.28 -11.80 -2.33
C LEU A 129 -3.02 -12.65 -3.57
N ILE A 130 -2.18 -12.14 -4.48
CA ILE A 130 -1.78 -12.86 -5.68
C ILE A 130 -0.45 -13.54 -5.40
N GLN A 131 -0.45 -14.86 -5.38
CA GLN A 131 0.77 -15.66 -5.24
C GLN A 131 1.11 -16.28 -6.60
N SER A 132 2.28 -15.96 -7.13
CA SER A 132 2.74 -16.44 -8.43
C SER A 132 4.10 -17.11 -8.31
N SER A 133 4.29 -18.22 -9.04
CA SER A 133 5.62 -18.73 -9.36
C SER A 133 6.30 -17.78 -10.34
N SER A 134 7.62 -17.57 -10.19
CA SER A 134 8.42 -16.67 -11.03
C SER A 134 8.13 -16.86 -12.52
N ALA A 135 7.94 -15.75 -13.26
CA ALA A 135 7.66 -15.65 -14.70
C ALA A 135 6.19 -15.69 -15.21
N ALA A 136 5.17 -15.68 -14.34
CA ALA A 136 3.75 -15.75 -14.76
C ALA A 136 3.02 -14.39 -15.02
N GLY A 137 3.74 -13.27 -15.19
CA GLY A 137 3.13 -11.99 -15.60
C GLY A 137 2.51 -11.13 -14.48
N THR A 138 2.91 -11.32 -13.23
CA THR A 138 2.44 -10.56 -12.06
C THR A 138 2.59 -9.04 -12.18
N SER A 139 3.62 -8.57 -12.89
CA SER A 139 3.90 -7.13 -13.04
C SER A 139 2.79 -6.34 -13.74
N CYS A 140 1.92 -7.00 -14.52
CA CYS A 140 0.82 -6.34 -15.21
C CYS A 140 -0.45 -6.20 -14.35
N LEU A 141 -0.60 -7.01 -13.30
CA LEU A 141 -1.82 -7.09 -12.48
C LEU A 141 -1.76 -6.18 -11.23
N SER A 142 -0.56 -5.78 -10.81
CA SER A 142 -0.32 -5.01 -9.57
C SER A 142 -0.10 -3.52 -9.78
N ARG A 143 -0.37 -2.97 -10.98
CA ARG A 143 -0.15 -1.55 -11.27
C ARG A 143 -1.49 -0.80 -11.18
N PRO A 144 -1.59 0.26 -10.35
CA PRO A 144 -2.83 1.02 -10.14
C PRO A 144 -3.25 1.81 -11.39
#